data_AF-A0A662YZ66-F1
#
_entry.id   AF-A0A662YZ66-F1
#
_cell.length_a   1.000
_cell.length_b   1.000
_cell.length_c   1.000
_cell.angle_alpha   90.00
_cell.angle_beta   90.00
_cell.angle_gamma   90.00
#
_symmetry.space_group_name_H-M   'P 1'
#
loop_
_entity.id
_entity.type
_entity.pdbx_description
1 polymer ?
#
loop_
_entity_poly.entity_id
_entity_poly.type
_entity_poly.pdbx_seq_one_letter_code
_entity_poly.pdbx_strand_id
1 'polypeptide(L)'
;MLADHLEHGRYDQISEELLQKLESVPKTNVSCERDFGVFDNLLRAKTRATGIALEGMVMFKENRSWKWLADLDSQKKSEVLAVARASVRNQRAVFCNRMKSVREARLQRMKDKMDYNNEKEQKEITDMAIKKQLTVDLEQYGGLWETAMEVDEQIEQLDEDLKSAAVIAQLKFRRFVLCMKNENGVLNTTKRGTKLSVDELVQNLKSTFPKTTKVPEKVKNEMNYSSAPSALLAQEKNRLLQEAVKQQVKVRDEGRKRIGLKELGTPELTRPEHLLGKRVRHAVHESEGKAWYNGTVVGMREENGAPTFQMMYDGCQLVWWFDLWKDFQENCLELIAVNAEDILGKKVEHMFISSEDGSECWWPGKVLQYKDSENLFVIEYEEEEDDAEGAGVFEYPLLDDYAANELRILS
;
A
#
# COMPACT_ATOMS: atom_id res chain seq x y z
N MET A 1 -3.28 7.75 26.89
CA MET A 1 -1.99 7.36 27.51
C MET A 1 -2.06 7.44 29.02
N LEU A 2 -1.97 8.61 29.68
CA LEU A 2 -2.05 8.64 31.16
C LEU A 2 -3.40 8.19 31.72
N ALA A 3 -4.51 8.57 31.08
CA ALA A 3 -5.86 8.17 31.49
C ALA A 3 -6.11 6.65 31.44
N ASP A 4 -5.35 5.90 30.63
CA ASP A 4 -5.48 4.45 30.52
C ASP A 4 -4.85 3.71 31.72
N HIS A 5 -3.99 4.39 32.50
CA HIS A 5 -3.25 3.85 33.66
C HIS A 5 -3.76 4.37 35.02
N LEU A 6 -4.82 5.18 35.05
CA LEU A 6 -5.44 5.67 36.29
C LEU A 6 -6.53 4.71 36.77
N GLU A 7 -7.05 4.91 37.98
CA GLU A 7 -8.20 4.13 38.51
C GLU A 7 -9.36 4.13 37.50
N HIS A 8 -9.90 2.93 37.22
CA HIS A 8 -10.89 2.63 36.17
C HIS A 8 -10.40 2.79 34.71
N GLY A 9 -9.11 3.00 34.51
CA GLY A 9 -8.45 3.00 33.21
C GLY A 9 -8.36 1.59 32.61
N ARG A 10 -8.09 1.54 31.31
CA ARG A 10 -7.99 0.28 30.53
C ARG A 10 -6.99 -0.73 31.11
N TYR A 11 -5.96 -0.25 31.81
CA TYR A 11 -4.88 -1.04 32.38
C TYR A 11 -4.85 -1.03 33.91
N ASP A 12 -5.94 -0.60 34.56
CA ASP A 12 -6.05 -0.56 36.03
C ASP A 12 -6.29 -1.97 36.62
N GLN A 13 -7.16 -2.75 35.96
CA GLN A 13 -7.51 -4.11 36.38
C GLN A 13 -6.92 -5.14 35.41
N ILE A 14 -5.61 -5.33 35.49
CA ILE A 14 -4.88 -6.29 34.67
C ILE A 14 -5.18 -7.72 35.15
N SER A 15 -5.52 -8.63 34.23
CA SER A 15 -5.74 -10.04 34.55
C SER A 15 -4.45 -10.72 35.02
N GLU A 16 -4.60 -11.73 35.88
CA GLU A 16 -3.48 -12.50 36.46
C GLU A 16 -2.62 -13.18 35.38
N GLU A 17 -3.24 -13.59 34.27
CA GLU A 17 -2.55 -14.14 33.10
C GLU A 17 -1.67 -13.10 32.38
N LEU A 18 -2.11 -11.84 32.32
CA LEU A 18 -1.31 -10.77 31.71
C LEU A 18 -0.18 -10.34 32.64
N LEU A 19 -0.37 -10.37 33.96
CA LEU A 19 0.69 -10.13 34.94
C LEU A 19 1.83 -11.16 34.82
N GLN A 20 1.51 -12.44 34.63
CA GLN A 20 2.54 -13.47 34.38
C GLN A 20 3.30 -13.22 33.09
N LYS A 21 2.64 -12.74 32.02
CA LYS A 21 3.31 -12.39 30.76
C LYS A 21 4.24 -11.17 30.93
N LEU A 22 3.84 -10.21 31.76
CA LEU A 22 4.60 -8.98 32.02
C LEU A 22 5.75 -9.16 33.01
N GLU A 23 5.79 -10.25 33.79
CA GLU A 23 6.84 -10.52 34.78
C GLU A 23 8.26 -10.53 34.16
N SER A 24 8.36 -11.02 32.92
CA SER A 24 9.62 -11.07 32.16
C SER A 24 10.03 -9.74 31.52
N VAL A 25 9.14 -8.74 31.50
CA VAL A 25 9.36 -7.47 30.81
C VAL A 25 10.08 -6.51 31.76
N PRO A 26 11.23 -5.92 31.36
CA PRO A 26 11.93 -4.96 32.19
C PRO A 26 11.05 -3.72 32.44
N LYS A 27 11.04 -3.25 33.70
CA LYS A 27 10.26 -2.07 34.14
C LYS A 27 10.62 -0.77 33.42
N THR A 28 11.77 -0.74 32.76
CA THR A 28 12.27 0.43 32.01
C THR A 28 12.77 -0.04 30.65
N ASN A 29 12.57 0.80 29.64
CA ASN A 29 13.00 0.57 28.27
C ASN A 29 14.50 0.85 28.03
N VAL A 30 15.24 1.27 29.05
CA VAL A 30 16.66 1.69 28.98
C VAL A 30 17.56 0.64 28.32
N SER A 31 17.35 -0.65 28.61
CA SER A 31 18.16 -1.71 28.00
C SER A 31 17.90 -1.79 26.49
N CYS A 32 16.63 -1.81 26.08
CA CYS A 32 16.25 -1.89 24.68
C CYS A 32 16.73 -0.65 23.91
N GLU A 33 16.54 0.55 24.47
CA GLU A 33 17.01 1.80 23.86
C GLU A 33 18.53 1.81 23.66
N ARG A 34 19.28 1.31 24.64
CA ARG A 34 20.73 1.17 24.52
C ARG A 34 21.11 0.21 23.39
N ASP A 35 20.42 -0.92 23.28
CA ASP A 35 20.68 -1.92 22.24
C ASP A 35 20.38 -1.37 20.85
N PHE A 36 19.26 -0.64 20.70
CA PHE A 36 18.92 0.11 19.49
C PHE A 36 19.96 1.19 19.16
N GLY A 37 20.44 1.93 20.16
CA GLY A 37 21.49 2.93 19.95
C GLY A 37 22.82 2.31 19.48
N VAL A 38 23.18 1.14 20.00
CA VAL A 38 24.35 0.38 19.53
C VAL A 38 24.12 -0.12 18.11
N PHE A 39 22.92 -0.64 17.81
CA PHE A 39 22.55 -1.12 16.48
C PHE A 39 22.57 0.01 15.43
N ASP A 40 22.00 1.18 15.73
CA ASP A 40 22.00 2.35 14.83
C ASP A 40 23.43 2.84 14.54
N ASN A 41 24.28 2.89 15.57
CA ASN A 41 25.68 3.22 15.39
C ASN A 41 26.39 2.17 14.49
N LEU A 42 26.10 0.89 14.66
CA LEU A 42 26.66 -0.16 13.82
C LEU A 42 26.17 -0.07 12.37
N LEU A 43 24.91 0.27 12.12
CA LEU A 43 24.38 0.50 10.78
C LEU A 43 25.15 1.62 10.06
N ARG A 44 25.41 2.72 10.77
CA ARG A 44 26.18 3.87 10.22
C ARG A 44 27.65 3.53 10.01
N ALA A 45 28.28 2.83 10.97
CA ALA A 45 29.71 2.52 10.93
C ALA A 45 30.05 1.36 9.98
N LYS A 46 29.10 0.44 9.74
CA LYS A 46 29.30 -0.80 8.97
C LYS A 46 28.21 -0.92 7.91
N THR A 47 28.18 0.01 6.97
CA THR A 47 27.17 0.11 5.89
C THR A 47 27.07 -1.11 4.99
N ARG A 48 28.11 -1.96 4.94
CA ARG A 48 28.14 -3.20 4.14
C ARG A 48 27.83 -4.47 4.95
N ALA A 49 27.54 -4.36 6.24
CA ALA A 49 27.23 -5.50 7.08
C ALA A 49 25.73 -5.85 7.00
N THR A 50 25.44 -7.14 6.91
CA THR A 50 24.06 -7.65 6.88
C THR A 50 23.35 -7.47 8.21
N GLY A 51 22.01 -7.34 8.20
CA GLY A 51 21.21 -7.15 9.42
C GLY A 51 21.44 -8.25 10.44
N ILE A 52 21.45 -9.52 10.00
CA ILE A 52 21.76 -10.68 10.85
C ILE A 52 23.16 -10.62 11.48
N ALA A 53 24.15 -10.04 10.78
CA ALA A 53 25.49 -9.89 11.32
C ALA A 53 25.53 -8.79 12.39
N LEU A 54 24.85 -7.67 12.16
CA LEU A 54 24.74 -6.56 13.11
C LEU A 54 24.00 -6.98 14.38
N GLU A 55 22.85 -7.66 14.24
CA GLU A 55 22.11 -8.26 15.36
C GLU A 55 23.00 -9.24 16.15
N GLY A 56 23.75 -10.08 15.43
CA GLY A 56 24.72 -10.98 16.03
C GLY A 56 25.81 -10.26 16.83
N MET A 57 26.29 -9.10 16.37
CA MET A 57 27.26 -8.29 17.10
C MET A 57 26.68 -7.69 18.38
N VAL A 58 25.44 -7.18 18.32
CA VAL A 58 24.74 -6.68 19.51
C VAL A 58 24.56 -7.80 20.52
N MET A 59 24.04 -8.96 20.09
CA MET A 59 23.86 -10.12 20.97
C MET A 59 25.19 -10.61 21.56
N PHE A 60 26.25 -10.68 20.76
CA PHE A 60 27.58 -11.13 21.22
C PHE A 60 28.14 -10.22 22.33
N LYS A 61 27.85 -8.91 22.26
CA LYS A 61 28.24 -7.93 23.26
C LYS A 61 27.37 -8.02 24.51
N GLU A 62 26.04 -7.95 24.37
CA GLU A 62 25.11 -7.87 25.49
C GLU A 62 25.05 -9.18 26.29
N ASN A 63 25.13 -10.33 25.61
CA ASN A 63 25.26 -11.64 26.26
C ASN A 63 26.67 -11.87 26.85
N ARG A 64 27.59 -10.91 26.67
CA ARG A 64 29.00 -11.01 27.11
C ARG A 64 29.69 -12.27 26.59
N SER A 65 29.29 -12.74 25.41
CA SER A 65 29.83 -13.95 24.79
C SER A 65 31.33 -13.82 24.53
N TRP A 66 31.83 -12.59 24.32
CA TRP A 66 33.27 -12.31 24.22
C TRP A 66 34.04 -12.65 25.51
N LYS A 67 33.46 -12.38 26.68
CA LYS A 67 34.09 -12.65 27.98
C LYS A 67 34.11 -14.15 28.25
N TRP A 68 32.97 -14.81 28.04
CA TRP A 68 32.88 -16.27 28.10
C TRP A 68 33.88 -16.95 27.16
N LEU A 69 34.02 -16.46 25.92
CA LEU A 69 34.98 -16.99 24.95
C LEU A 69 36.45 -16.73 25.35
N ALA A 70 36.72 -15.68 26.13
CA ALA A 70 38.05 -15.38 26.64
C ALA A 70 38.45 -16.30 27.81
N ASP A 71 37.47 -16.77 28.58
CA ASP A 71 37.68 -17.65 29.73
C ASP A 71 37.84 -19.13 29.33
N LEU A 72 37.59 -19.49 28.06
CA LEU A 72 37.76 -20.85 27.54
C LEU A 72 39.23 -21.17 27.22
N ASP A 73 39.59 -22.44 27.39
CA ASP A 73 40.87 -22.97 26.94
C ASP A 73 41.01 -22.93 25.42
N SER A 74 42.26 -22.93 24.93
CA SER A 74 42.54 -22.74 23.50
C SER A 74 41.95 -23.84 22.62
N GLN A 75 41.83 -25.07 23.13
CA GLN A 75 41.28 -26.18 22.36
C GLN A 75 39.76 -26.05 22.26
N LYS A 76 39.08 -25.84 23.38
CA LYS A 76 37.63 -25.65 23.43
C LYS A 76 37.17 -24.41 22.67
N LYS A 77 37.94 -23.33 22.73
CA LYS A 77 37.69 -22.12 21.94
C LYS A 77 37.71 -22.41 20.44
N SER A 78 38.68 -23.20 19.96
CA SER A 78 38.76 -23.61 18.56
C SER A 78 37.57 -24.47 18.14
N GLU A 79 37.19 -25.44 18.98
CA GLU A 79 36.01 -26.31 18.75
C GLU A 79 34.72 -25.50 18.63
N VAL A 80 34.47 -24.59 19.56
CA VAL A 80 33.26 -23.74 19.57
C VAL A 80 33.21 -22.85 18.32
N LEU A 81 34.33 -22.24 17.93
CA LEU A 81 34.40 -21.40 16.74
C LEU A 81 34.22 -22.23 15.45
N ALA A 82 34.69 -23.48 15.41
CA ALA A 82 34.46 -24.37 14.28
C ALA A 82 32.97 -24.71 14.12
N VAL A 83 32.28 -25.03 15.22
CA VAL A 83 30.83 -25.27 15.22
C VAL A 83 30.07 -24.01 14.80
N ALA A 84 30.43 -22.85 15.31
CA ALA A 84 29.80 -21.58 14.95
C ALA A 84 29.96 -21.24 13.45
N ARG A 85 31.12 -21.53 12.85
CA ARG A 85 31.33 -21.36 11.40
C ARG A 85 30.49 -22.35 10.59
N ALA A 86 30.40 -23.60 11.03
CA ALA A 86 29.62 -24.63 10.36
C ALA A 86 28.11 -24.34 10.39
N SER A 87 27.60 -23.67 11.44
CA SER A 87 26.17 -23.37 11.58
C SER A 87 25.66 -22.20 10.73
N VAL A 88 26.55 -21.38 10.16
CA VAL A 88 26.20 -20.17 9.38
C VAL A 88 25.20 -20.46 8.27
N ARG A 89 25.38 -21.58 7.54
CA ARG A 89 24.50 -21.95 6.42
C ARG A 89 23.07 -22.16 6.88
N ASN A 90 22.89 -22.89 7.99
CA ASN A 90 21.56 -23.17 8.54
C ASN A 90 20.92 -21.90 9.12
N GLN A 91 21.71 -21.07 9.82
CA GLN A 91 21.21 -19.79 10.36
C GLN A 91 20.71 -18.86 9.26
N ARG A 92 21.45 -18.77 8.13
CA ARG A 92 21.01 -18.00 6.97
C ARG A 92 19.73 -18.56 6.35
N ALA A 93 19.61 -19.88 6.19
CA ALA A 93 18.40 -20.50 5.67
C ALA A 93 17.17 -20.20 6.55
N VAL A 94 17.31 -20.32 7.87
CA VAL A 94 16.25 -20.00 8.84
C VAL A 94 15.87 -18.51 8.76
N PHE A 95 16.86 -17.62 8.67
CA PHE A 95 16.62 -16.20 8.52
C PHE A 95 15.87 -15.89 7.22
N CYS A 96 16.30 -16.43 6.08
CA CYS A 96 15.62 -16.23 4.79
C CYS A 96 14.16 -16.71 4.83
N ASN A 97 13.89 -17.88 5.42
CA ASN A 97 12.53 -18.39 5.58
C ASN A 97 11.68 -17.47 6.46
N ARG A 98 12.23 -17.01 7.59
CA ARG A 98 11.56 -16.03 8.46
C ARG A 98 11.22 -14.74 7.69
N MET A 99 12.18 -14.21 6.93
CA MET A 99 11.97 -13.00 6.13
C MET A 99 10.90 -13.20 5.06
N LYS A 100 10.86 -14.37 4.40
CA LYS A 100 9.78 -14.71 3.46
C LYS A 100 8.41 -14.68 4.13
N SER A 101 8.26 -15.32 5.29
CA SER A 101 7.01 -15.30 6.05
C SER A 101 6.60 -13.90 6.50
N VAL A 102 7.57 -13.06 6.89
CA VAL A 102 7.30 -11.65 7.24
C VAL A 102 6.82 -10.87 6.02
N ARG A 103 7.43 -11.05 4.85
CA ARG A 103 7.00 -10.41 3.60
C ARG A 103 5.59 -10.84 3.20
N GLU A 104 5.30 -12.13 3.22
CA GLU A 104 3.96 -12.67 2.92
C GLU A 104 2.89 -12.10 3.88
N ALA A 105 3.20 -12.02 5.18
CA ALA A 105 2.30 -11.44 6.16
C ALA A 105 2.05 -9.94 5.95
N ARG A 106 3.06 -9.18 5.52
CA ARG A 106 2.90 -7.76 5.15
C ARG A 106 2.01 -7.60 3.93
N LEU A 107 2.27 -8.37 2.88
CA LEU A 107 1.47 -8.36 1.65
C LEU A 107 0.00 -8.70 1.93
N GLN A 108 -0.26 -9.68 2.79
CA GLN A 108 -1.63 -10.05 3.15
C GLN A 108 -2.34 -8.93 3.91
N ARG A 109 -1.67 -8.31 4.90
CA ARG A 109 -2.25 -7.17 5.63
C ARG A 109 -2.59 -6.00 4.71
N MET A 110 -1.75 -5.75 3.70
CA MET A 110 -2.00 -4.71 2.71
C MET A 110 -3.26 -5.01 1.90
N LYS A 111 -3.41 -6.25 1.41
CA LYS A 111 -4.62 -6.68 0.70
C LYS A 111 -5.88 -6.54 1.56
N ASP A 112 -5.83 -7.04 2.79
CA ASP A 112 -6.97 -6.97 3.72
C ASP A 112 -7.38 -5.51 3.98
N LYS A 113 -6.41 -4.59 4.06
CA LYS A 113 -6.64 -3.15 4.24
C LYS A 113 -7.25 -2.50 2.98
N MET A 114 -6.75 -2.85 1.80
CA MET A 114 -7.29 -2.38 0.52
C MET A 114 -8.74 -2.84 0.35
N ASP A 115 -9.02 -4.11 0.62
CA ASP A 115 -10.37 -4.67 0.55
C ASP A 115 -11.32 -3.96 1.53
N TYR A 116 -10.87 -3.72 2.77
CA TYR A 116 -11.64 -2.95 3.76
C TYR A 116 -11.96 -1.53 3.29
N ASN A 117 -10.97 -0.83 2.71
CA ASN A 117 -11.15 0.53 2.21
C ASN A 117 -12.11 0.57 1.01
N ASN A 118 -11.96 -0.35 0.06
CA ASN A 118 -12.85 -0.47 -1.09
C ASN A 118 -14.29 -0.75 -0.66
N GLU A 119 -14.50 -1.65 0.31
CA GLU A 119 -15.83 -1.89 0.88
C GLU A 119 -16.42 -0.65 1.53
N LYS A 120 -15.60 0.13 2.24
CA LYS A 120 -16.03 1.36 2.90
C LYS A 120 -16.42 2.42 1.85
N GLU A 121 -15.60 2.64 0.83
CA GLU A 121 -15.90 3.58 -0.25
C GLU A 121 -17.17 3.18 -1.00
N GLN A 122 -17.33 1.89 -1.32
CA GLN A 122 -18.54 1.41 -1.97
C GLN A 122 -19.79 1.66 -1.11
N LYS A 123 -19.71 1.44 0.21
CA LYS A 123 -20.80 1.77 1.15
C LYS A 123 -21.12 3.26 1.12
N GLU A 124 -20.11 4.13 1.17
CA GLU A 124 -20.28 5.59 1.11
C GLU A 124 -20.91 6.05 -0.22
N ILE A 125 -20.50 5.49 -1.35
CA ILE A 125 -21.10 5.74 -2.67
C ILE A 125 -22.57 5.32 -2.68
N THR A 126 -22.88 4.12 -2.19
CA THR A 126 -24.27 3.64 -2.13
C THR A 126 -25.14 4.49 -1.21
N ASP A 127 -24.62 4.90 -0.05
CA ASP A 127 -25.32 5.78 0.88
C ASP A 127 -25.56 7.17 0.26
N MET A 128 -24.58 7.72 -0.45
CA MET A 128 -24.74 8.97 -1.18
C MET A 128 -25.80 8.87 -2.29
N ALA A 129 -25.80 7.77 -3.04
CA ALA A 129 -26.79 7.52 -4.09
C ALA A 129 -28.21 7.41 -3.52
N ILE A 130 -28.38 6.70 -2.39
CA ILE A 130 -29.66 6.59 -1.67
C ILE A 130 -30.13 7.98 -1.21
N LYS A 131 -29.26 8.79 -0.61
CA LYS A 131 -29.60 10.15 -0.15
C LYS A 131 -30.02 11.06 -1.31
N LYS A 132 -29.32 10.99 -2.45
CA LYS A 132 -29.69 11.72 -3.67
C LYS A 132 -31.06 11.30 -4.18
N GLN A 133 -31.33 9.99 -4.27
CA GLN A 133 -32.63 9.48 -4.70
C GLN A 133 -33.75 9.96 -3.78
N LEU A 134 -33.57 9.87 -2.45
CA LEU A 134 -34.55 10.35 -1.48
C LEU A 134 -34.81 11.86 -1.58
N THR A 135 -33.83 12.64 -2.04
CA THR A 135 -34.00 14.09 -2.28
C THR A 135 -34.86 14.33 -3.52
N VAL A 136 -34.57 13.62 -4.61
CA VAL A 136 -35.37 13.69 -5.86
C VAL A 136 -36.81 13.21 -5.63
N ASP A 137 -37.00 12.13 -4.88
CA ASP A 137 -38.33 11.62 -4.53
C ASP A 137 -39.13 12.66 -3.71
N LEU A 138 -38.45 13.48 -2.89
CA LEU A 138 -39.08 14.53 -2.08
C LEU A 138 -39.51 15.73 -2.94
N GLU A 139 -38.71 16.10 -3.94
CA GLU A 139 -39.02 17.20 -4.88
C GLU A 139 -40.32 16.96 -5.64
N GLN A 140 -40.66 15.69 -5.94
CA GLN A 140 -41.91 15.32 -6.61
C GLN A 140 -43.16 15.72 -5.81
N TYR A 141 -43.04 15.87 -4.49
CA TYR A 141 -44.14 16.19 -3.58
C TYR A 141 -44.03 17.60 -2.97
N GLY A 142 -43.33 18.51 -3.66
CA GLY A 142 -43.20 19.91 -3.25
C GLY A 142 -42.11 20.17 -2.20
N GLY A 143 -41.23 19.19 -1.91
CA GLY A 143 -40.11 19.35 -0.99
C GLY A 143 -40.42 18.93 0.44
N LEU A 144 -39.63 19.42 1.40
CA LEU A 144 -39.72 19.02 2.82
C LEU A 144 -40.84 19.77 3.52
N TRP A 145 -41.79 19.03 4.11
CA TRP A 145 -42.87 19.65 4.89
C TRP A 145 -42.37 19.95 6.30
N GLU A 146 -42.27 21.20 6.72
CA GLU A 146 -41.62 21.60 7.97
C GLU A 146 -42.57 21.70 9.17
N THR A 147 -43.89 21.76 8.92
CA THR A 147 -44.89 21.95 9.98
C THR A 147 -46.05 20.98 9.88
N ALA A 148 -46.72 20.69 11.01
CA ALA A 148 -47.90 19.83 11.03
C ALA A 148 -49.08 20.39 10.21
N MET A 149 -49.17 21.72 10.06
CA MET A 149 -50.18 22.37 9.21
C MET A 149 -49.89 22.15 7.73
N GLU A 150 -48.62 22.29 7.33
CA GLU A 150 -48.19 22.04 5.95
C GLU A 150 -48.40 20.57 5.55
N VAL A 151 -48.23 19.63 6.49
CA VAL A 151 -48.59 18.22 6.25
C VAL A 151 -50.08 18.08 5.90
N ASP A 152 -50.98 18.78 6.60
CA ASP A 152 -52.41 18.71 6.32
C ASP A 152 -52.76 19.35 4.98
N GLU A 153 -52.21 20.53 4.70
CA GLU A 153 -52.44 21.24 3.43
C GLU A 153 -51.95 20.44 2.21
N GLN A 154 -50.77 19.82 2.30
CA GLN A 154 -50.21 19.03 1.21
C GLN A 154 -50.94 17.70 1.01
N ILE A 155 -51.46 17.10 2.08
CA ILE A 155 -52.25 15.87 1.98
C ILE A 155 -53.63 16.12 1.38
N GLU A 156 -54.26 17.28 1.64
CA GLU A 156 -55.53 17.64 1.02
C GLU A 156 -55.40 17.92 -0.49
N GLN A 157 -54.23 18.37 -0.94
CA GLN A 157 -53.94 18.68 -2.35
C GLN A 157 -53.55 17.46 -3.19
N LEU A 158 -53.10 16.37 -2.55
CA LEU A 158 -52.62 15.16 -3.23
C LEU A 158 -53.74 14.16 -3.52
N ASP A 159 -53.65 13.47 -4.65
CA ASP A 159 -54.51 12.33 -4.97
C ASP A 159 -54.31 11.17 -3.99
N GLU A 160 -55.39 10.43 -3.69
CA GLU A 160 -55.38 9.33 -2.70
C GLU A 160 -54.26 8.29 -2.95
N ASP A 161 -53.98 7.98 -4.21
CA ASP A 161 -52.95 7.01 -4.58
C ASP A 161 -51.52 7.50 -4.25
N LEU A 162 -51.31 8.82 -4.17
CA LEU A 162 -50.00 9.45 -3.95
C LEU A 162 -49.74 9.81 -2.49
N LYS A 163 -50.78 9.96 -1.66
CA LYS A 163 -50.66 10.34 -0.24
C LYS A 163 -49.73 9.40 0.54
N SER A 164 -49.91 8.09 0.36
CA SER A 164 -49.10 7.09 1.05
C SER A 164 -47.61 7.17 0.67
N ALA A 165 -47.31 7.40 -0.61
CA ALA A 165 -45.95 7.50 -1.13
C ALA A 165 -45.26 8.79 -0.66
N ALA A 166 -45.97 9.92 -0.68
CA ALA A 166 -45.48 11.21 -0.21
C ALA A 166 -45.07 11.16 1.27
N VAL A 167 -45.93 10.63 2.14
CA VAL A 167 -45.65 10.53 3.59
C VAL A 167 -44.48 9.57 3.86
N ILE A 168 -44.37 8.48 3.10
CA ILE A 168 -43.22 7.55 3.19
C ILE A 168 -41.91 8.23 2.78
N ALA A 169 -41.91 9.04 1.73
CA ALA A 169 -40.75 9.81 1.29
C ALA A 169 -40.30 10.78 2.39
N GLN A 170 -41.24 11.51 3.01
CA GLN A 170 -40.98 12.44 4.12
C GLN A 170 -40.34 11.76 5.35
N LEU A 171 -40.82 10.56 5.72
CA LEU A 171 -40.27 9.79 6.85
C LEU A 171 -38.88 9.21 6.53
N LYS A 172 -38.67 8.68 5.33
CA LYS A 172 -37.37 8.16 4.89
C LYS A 172 -36.32 9.28 4.81
N PHE A 173 -36.68 10.44 4.29
CA PHE A 173 -35.79 11.60 4.22
C PHE A 173 -35.33 12.05 5.61
N ARG A 174 -36.25 12.17 6.57
CA ARG A 174 -35.92 12.51 7.97
C ARG A 174 -34.99 11.49 8.62
N ARG A 175 -35.17 10.21 8.33
CA ARG A 175 -34.37 9.13 8.90
C ARG A 175 -32.97 9.05 8.28
N PHE A 176 -32.87 9.06 6.96
CA PHE A 176 -31.62 8.73 6.25
C PHE A 176 -30.83 9.97 5.80
N VAL A 177 -31.50 11.10 5.54
CA VAL A 177 -30.85 12.35 5.11
C VAL A 177 -30.64 13.30 6.29
N LEU A 178 -31.68 13.55 7.11
CA LEU A 178 -31.59 14.41 8.30
C LEU A 178 -31.05 13.68 9.55
N CYS A 179 -30.80 12.37 9.44
CA CYS A 179 -30.27 11.53 10.53
C CYS A 179 -31.06 11.63 11.85
N MET A 180 -32.38 11.83 11.77
CA MET A 180 -33.23 11.85 12.97
C MET A 180 -33.22 10.49 13.65
N LYS A 181 -33.06 10.48 14.98
CA LYS A 181 -33.11 9.25 15.77
C LYS A 181 -34.50 8.62 15.66
N ASN A 182 -34.56 7.34 15.33
CA ASN A 182 -35.81 6.59 15.22
C ASN A 182 -36.31 6.15 16.60
N GLU A 183 -36.64 7.11 17.44
CA GLU A 183 -37.18 6.86 18.78
C GLU A 183 -38.55 6.17 18.64
N ASN A 184 -38.73 5.05 19.35
CA ASN A 184 -39.96 4.24 19.36
C ASN A 184 -40.42 3.71 17.98
N GLY A 185 -39.57 3.73 16.95
CA GLY A 185 -39.92 3.24 15.61
C GLY A 185 -40.86 4.15 14.81
N VAL A 186 -40.99 5.42 15.20
CA VAL A 186 -41.88 6.43 14.57
C VAL A 186 -41.53 6.68 13.09
N LEU A 187 -40.26 6.52 12.71
CA LEU A 187 -39.79 6.69 11.33
C LEU A 187 -39.83 5.38 10.50
N ASN A 188 -40.50 4.34 11.00
CA ASN A 188 -40.70 3.09 10.25
C ASN A 188 -41.94 3.17 9.38
N THR A 189 -41.84 2.62 8.16
CA THR A 189 -42.96 2.53 7.21
C THR A 189 -43.79 1.25 7.39
N THR A 190 -43.31 0.32 8.22
CA THR A 190 -43.94 -0.98 8.50
C THR A 190 -43.87 -1.30 9.99
N LYS A 191 -44.87 -2.04 10.48
CA LYS A 191 -44.92 -2.55 11.85
C LYS A 191 -45.26 -4.02 11.80
N ARG A 192 -44.39 -4.89 12.33
CA ARG A 192 -44.58 -6.36 12.31
C ARG A 192 -44.84 -6.95 10.92
N GLY A 193 -44.22 -6.39 9.88
CA GLY A 193 -44.31 -6.89 8.50
C GLY A 193 -45.50 -6.39 7.69
N THR A 194 -46.45 -5.65 8.28
CA THR A 194 -47.53 -4.98 7.56
C THR A 194 -47.23 -3.50 7.31
N LYS A 195 -47.65 -2.99 6.15
CA LYS A 195 -47.60 -1.55 5.84
C LYS A 195 -48.57 -0.80 6.75
N LEU A 196 -48.13 0.32 7.32
CA LEU A 196 -48.97 1.19 8.16
C LEU A 196 -50.00 1.91 7.29
N SER A 197 -51.15 2.26 7.87
CA SER A 197 -52.16 3.05 7.14
C SER A 197 -51.67 4.48 6.89
N VAL A 198 -52.29 5.17 5.93
CA VAL A 198 -51.95 6.58 5.63
C VAL A 198 -52.12 7.45 6.88
N ASP A 199 -53.23 7.30 7.61
CA ASP A 199 -53.49 8.05 8.84
C ASP A 199 -52.44 7.82 9.93
N GLU A 200 -51.99 6.58 10.11
CA GLU A 200 -50.94 6.23 11.07
C GLU A 200 -49.59 6.84 10.67
N LEU A 201 -49.24 6.81 9.37
CA LEU A 201 -48.01 7.41 8.86
C LEU A 201 -48.01 8.93 9.01
N VAL A 202 -49.16 9.58 8.82
CA VAL A 202 -49.33 11.03 8.98
C VAL A 202 -49.20 11.44 10.45
N GLN A 203 -49.81 10.68 11.37
CA GLN A 203 -49.64 10.91 12.80
C GLN A 203 -48.18 10.74 13.25
N ASN A 204 -47.50 9.71 12.74
CA ASN A 204 -46.09 9.49 12.99
C ASN A 204 -45.25 10.67 12.48
N LEU A 205 -45.48 11.13 11.24
CA LEU A 205 -44.80 12.28 10.68
C LEU A 205 -45.02 13.54 11.52
N LYS A 206 -46.26 13.83 11.93
CA LYS A 206 -46.58 14.98 12.78
C LYS A 206 -45.90 14.93 14.14
N SER A 207 -45.71 13.74 14.71
CA SER A 207 -45.00 13.56 15.99
C SER A 207 -43.50 13.84 15.91
N THR A 208 -42.92 13.91 14.70
CA THR A 208 -41.51 14.25 14.49
C THR A 208 -41.22 15.75 14.58
N PHE A 209 -42.25 16.61 14.48
CA PHE A 209 -42.05 18.05 14.60
C PHE A 209 -41.85 18.46 16.06
N PRO A 210 -40.89 19.36 16.34
CA PRO A 210 -40.73 19.89 17.68
C PRO A 210 -42.01 20.61 18.10
N LYS A 211 -42.60 20.20 19.24
CA LYS A 211 -43.63 21.01 19.91
C LYS A 211 -42.99 22.36 20.23
N THR A 212 -43.52 23.44 19.65
CA THR A 212 -42.98 24.80 19.76
C THR A 212 -42.58 25.13 21.20
N THR A 213 -41.29 24.99 21.47
CA THR A 213 -40.66 25.44 22.70
C THR A 213 -39.49 26.31 22.27
N LYS A 214 -39.52 27.55 22.76
CA LYS A 214 -38.64 28.68 22.42
C LYS A 214 -37.22 28.24 22.06
N VAL A 215 -36.78 28.60 20.85
CA VAL A 215 -35.39 28.52 20.40
C VAL A 215 -34.55 29.45 21.30
N PRO A 216 -33.51 28.96 22.00
CA PRO A 216 -32.43 29.84 22.40
C PRO A 216 -31.48 30.01 21.20
N GLU A 217 -31.35 31.25 20.74
CA GLU A 217 -30.22 31.69 19.91
C GLU A 217 -28.92 31.29 20.60
N LYS A 218 -28.18 30.34 20.02
CA LYS A 218 -26.72 30.24 20.12
C LYS A 218 -26.23 29.20 19.12
N VAL A 219 -25.98 29.66 17.90
CA VAL A 219 -24.90 29.13 17.08
C VAL A 219 -23.96 30.28 16.82
N LYS A 220 -22.76 30.21 17.40
CA LYS A 220 -21.52 30.72 16.81
C LYS A 220 -20.35 30.29 17.68
N ASN A 221 -19.38 29.66 17.02
CA ASN A 221 -18.04 29.27 17.46
C ASN A 221 -17.92 27.89 18.14
N GLU A 222 -18.00 26.84 17.32
CA GLU A 222 -17.04 25.74 17.45
C GLU A 222 -15.94 25.97 16.41
N MET A 223 -14.82 26.54 16.87
CA MET A 223 -13.59 26.50 16.10
C MET A 223 -13.08 25.05 16.12
N ASN A 224 -13.01 24.44 14.94
CA ASN A 224 -12.32 23.17 14.72
C ASN A 224 -10.82 23.36 15.01
N TYR A 225 -10.38 23.03 16.22
CA TYR A 225 -8.97 22.89 16.57
C TYR A 225 -8.46 21.53 16.08
N SER A 226 -8.14 21.39 14.79
CA SER A 226 -7.22 20.34 14.31
C SER A 226 -6.90 20.49 12.81
N SER A 227 -6.20 21.53 12.40
CA SER A 227 -5.62 21.56 11.04
C SER A 227 -4.20 22.13 10.93
N ALA A 228 -3.53 22.42 12.05
CA ALA A 228 -2.25 23.15 12.02
C ALA A 228 -0.97 22.40 12.49
N PRO A 229 -0.98 21.14 12.99
CA PRO A 229 0.29 20.40 13.19
C PRO A 229 0.62 19.35 12.13
N SER A 230 -0.38 18.80 11.42
CA SER A 230 -0.15 17.60 10.59
C SER A 230 0.60 17.89 9.29
N ALA A 231 0.37 19.05 8.66
CA ALA A 231 1.02 19.39 7.39
C ALA A 231 2.52 19.72 7.57
N LEU A 232 2.89 20.41 8.65
CA LEU A 232 4.29 20.73 8.95
C LEU A 232 5.09 19.50 9.38
N LEU A 233 4.48 18.59 10.16
CA LEU A 233 5.09 17.30 10.51
C LEU A 233 5.29 16.41 9.29
N ALA A 234 4.30 16.34 8.39
CA ALA A 234 4.43 15.61 7.12
C ALA A 234 5.53 16.21 6.23
N GLN A 235 5.66 17.54 6.19
CA GLN A 235 6.68 18.22 5.39
C GLN A 235 8.10 17.98 5.92
N GLU A 236 8.30 18.07 7.24
CA GLU A 236 9.61 17.82 7.87
C GLU A 236 10.02 16.34 7.77
N LYS A 237 9.05 15.42 7.91
CA LYS A 237 9.27 13.97 7.77
C LYS A 237 9.59 13.58 6.32
N ASN A 238 8.89 14.15 5.33
CA ASN A 238 9.23 13.98 3.90
C ASN A 238 10.64 14.48 3.59
N ARG A 239 11.07 15.60 4.18
CA ARG A 239 12.45 16.09 4.00
C ARG A 239 13.49 15.10 4.53
N LEU A 240 13.25 14.53 5.72
CA LEU A 240 14.15 13.55 6.34
C LEU A 240 14.19 12.23 5.58
N LEU A 241 13.06 11.77 5.03
CA LEU A 241 12.98 10.58 4.17
C LEU A 241 13.76 10.80 2.87
N GLN A 242 13.59 11.95 2.22
CA GLN A 242 14.37 12.32 1.04
C GLN A 242 15.88 12.40 1.33
N GLU A 243 16.29 12.89 2.51
CA GLU A 243 17.68 12.92 2.93
C GLU A 243 18.26 11.52 3.20
N ALA A 244 17.51 10.64 3.88
CA ALA A 244 17.91 9.26 4.13
C ALA A 244 18.04 8.45 2.84
N VAL A 245 17.13 8.66 1.88
CA VAL A 245 17.19 8.01 0.56
C VAL A 245 18.34 8.57 -0.27
N LYS A 246 18.61 9.89 -0.25
CA LYS A 246 19.83 10.45 -0.87
C LYS A 246 21.12 9.84 -0.30
N GLN A 247 21.13 9.47 0.98
CA GLN A 247 22.25 8.75 1.57
C GLN A 247 22.34 7.29 1.08
N GLN A 248 21.21 6.58 0.93
CA GLN A 248 21.20 5.24 0.32
C GLN A 248 21.62 5.25 -1.16
N VAL A 249 21.19 6.25 -1.94
CA VAL A 249 21.60 6.46 -3.34
C VAL A 249 23.11 6.72 -3.42
N LYS A 250 23.68 7.55 -2.52
CA LYS A 250 25.15 7.74 -2.45
C LYS A 250 25.89 6.43 -2.17
N VAL A 251 25.39 5.60 -1.26
CA VAL A 251 26.00 4.29 -0.95
C VAL A 251 25.87 3.30 -2.13
N ARG A 252 24.79 3.37 -2.92
CA ARG A 252 24.60 2.58 -4.17
C ARG A 252 25.58 3.00 -5.27
N ASP A 253 25.80 4.30 -5.44
CA ASP A 253 26.54 4.86 -6.58
C ASP A 253 28.06 4.95 -6.37
N GLU A 254 28.56 4.80 -5.14
CA GLU A 254 29.98 4.93 -4.77
C GLU A 254 30.94 3.85 -5.36
N GLY A 255 30.53 3.15 -6.43
CA GLY A 255 31.39 2.24 -7.19
C GLY A 255 31.02 2.03 -8.66
N ARG A 256 29.97 2.69 -9.18
CA ARG A 256 29.51 2.49 -10.57
C ARG A 256 30.16 3.50 -11.52
N LYS A 257 30.73 3.01 -12.63
CA LYS A 257 31.07 3.85 -13.79
C LYS A 257 29.78 4.17 -14.54
N ARG A 258 29.17 5.32 -14.24
CA ARG A 258 28.05 5.85 -15.03
C ARG A 258 28.59 6.22 -16.42
N ILE A 259 27.99 5.65 -17.46
CA ILE A 259 28.47 5.83 -18.84
C ILE A 259 27.82 7.08 -19.47
N GLY A 260 26.70 7.57 -18.91
CA GLY A 260 26.10 8.85 -19.30
C GLY A 260 25.52 8.81 -20.71
N LEU A 261 24.80 7.74 -21.04
CA LEU A 261 24.39 7.45 -22.41
C LEU A 261 23.05 8.06 -22.77
N LYS A 262 23.03 8.79 -23.89
CA LYS A 262 21.80 9.29 -24.51
C LYS A 262 21.02 8.20 -25.28
N GLU A 263 21.72 7.17 -25.74
CA GLU A 263 21.20 5.93 -26.33
C GLU A 263 22.20 4.82 -25.97
N LEU A 264 21.75 3.66 -25.49
CA LEU A 264 22.64 2.57 -25.04
C LEU A 264 22.31 1.24 -25.75
N GLY A 265 23.39 0.49 -26.05
CA GLY A 265 23.37 -0.78 -26.75
C GLY A 265 22.64 -1.91 -26.02
N THR A 266 22.43 -3.00 -26.75
CA THR A 266 21.66 -4.17 -26.32
C THR A 266 22.27 -4.83 -25.07
N PRO A 267 21.49 -5.08 -24.00
CA PRO A 267 21.98 -5.72 -22.79
C PRO A 267 22.51 -7.14 -23.05
N GLU A 268 23.50 -7.57 -22.27
CA GLU A 268 24.01 -8.94 -22.36
C GLU A 268 23.07 -9.92 -21.62
N LEU A 269 22.60 -10.94 -22.33
CA LEU A 269 21.71 -11.96 -21.78
C LEU A 269 22.49 -13.21 -21.40
N THR A 270 22.57 -13.51 -20.10
CA THR A 270 23.28 -14.69 -19.59
C THR A 270 22.34 -15.75 -19.00
N ARG A 271 21.08 -15.40 -18.75
CA ARG A 271 20.04 -16.30 -18.22
C ARG A 271 18.66 -15.93 -18.79
N PRO A 272 17.69 -16.87 -18.80
CA PRO A 272 16.35 -16.63 -19.37
C PRO A 272 15.62 -15.42 -18.80
N GLU A 273 15.73 -15.20 -17.49
CA GLU A 273 15.09 -14.09 -16.78
C GLU A 273 15.52 -12.70 -17.28
N HIS A 274 16.70 -12.59 -17.91
CA HIS A 274 17.17 -11.31 -18.46
C HIS A 274 16.37 -10.86 -19.69
N LEU A 275 15.59 -11.75 -20.31
CA LEU A 275 14.67 -11.35 -21.39
C LEU A 275 13.49 -10.54 -20.87
N LEU A 276 13.14 -10.65 -19.59
CA LEU A 276 12.02 -9.91 -19.02
C LEU A 276 12.25 -8.40 -19.13
N GLY A 277 11.20 -7.71 -19.56
CA GLY A 277 11.16 -6.28 -19.78
C GLY A 277 11.98 -5.78 -20.95
N LYS A 278 12.54 -6.68 -21.78
CA LYS A 278 13.38 -6.28 -22.92
C LYS A 278 12.57 -6.00 -24.18
N ARG A 279 13.01 -4.96 -24.88
CA ARG A 279 12.61 -4.65 -26.25
C ARG A 279 13.30 -5.60 -27.22
N VAL A 280 12.51 -6.24 -28.07
CA VAL A 280 12.99 -7.30 -28.97
C VAL A 280 12.31 -7.24 -30.33
N ARG A 281 13.00 -7.80 -31.32
CA ARG A 281 12.50 -8.10 -32.66
C ARG A 281 12.39 -9.62 -32.80
N HIS A 282 11.20 -10.13 -33.05
CA HIS A 282 10.88 -11.55 -33.08
C HIS A 282 10.43 -11.99 -34.47
N ALA A 283 11.02 -13.08 -34.97
CA ALA A 283 10.72 -13.66 -36.26
C ALA A 283 9.55 -14.65 -36.16
N VAL A 284 8.41 -14.30 -36.74
CA VAL A 284 7.24 -15.18 -36.84
C VAL A 284 7.21 -15.81 -38.25
N HIS A 285 7.02 -17.13 -38.32
CA HIS A 285 6.82 -17.80 -39.60
C HIS A 285 5.40 -17.59 -40.10
N GLU A 286 5.31 -17.01 -41.29
CA GLU A 286 4.09 -16.86 -42.06
C GLU A 286 4.17 -17.70 -43.34
N SER A 287 3.04 -17.85 -44.03
CA SER A 287 2.91 -18.65 -45.26
C SER A 287 3.89 -18.27 -46.38
N GLU A 288 4.46 -17.07 -46.36
CA GLU A 288 5.41 -16.56 -47.37
C GLU A 288 6.85 -16.36 -46.86
N GLY A 289 7.16 -16.75 -45.61
CA GLY A 289 8.51 -16.65 -45.05
C GLY A 289 8.54 -16.22 -43.58
N LYS A 290 9.68 -15.68 -43.13
CA LYS A 290 9.83 -15.11 -41.78
C LYS A 290 9.54 -13.60 -41.81
N ALA A 291 8.53 -13.17 -41.05
CA ALA A 291 8.24 -11.76 -40.81
C ALA A 291 8.77 -11.34 -39.43
N TRP A 292 9.34 -10.15 -39.33
CA TRP A 292 9.92 -9.65 -38.08
C TRP A 292 9.03 -8.60 -37.44
N TYR A 293 8.71 -8.80 -36.17
CA TYR A 293 7.83 -7.94 -35.40
C TYR A 293 8.55 -7.40 -34.16
N ASN A 294 8.37 -6.11 -33.89
CA ASN A 294 8.94 -5.46 -32.71
C ASN A 294 7.97 -5.58 -31.53
N GLY A 295 8.49 -5.82 -30.34
CA GLY A 295 7.70 -5.90 -29.13
C GLY A 295 8.51 -5.77 -27.85
N THR A 296 7.83 -5.99 -26.74
CA THR A 296 8.40 -6.01 -25.39
C THR A 296 8.00 -7.33 -24.71
N VAL A 297 8.96 -7.94 -24.02
CA VAL A 297 8.70 -9.16 -23.22
C VAL A 297 8.20 -8.74 -21.85
N VAL A 298 6.94 -9.02 -21.53
CA VAL A 298 6.26 -8.44 -20.35
C VAL A 298 6.05 -9.44 -19.21
N GLY A 299 6.25 -10.74 -19.46
CA GLY A 299 6.03 -11.78 -18.47
C GLY A 299 6.78 -13.07 -18.77
N MET A 300 6.95 -13.90 -17.74
CA MET A 300 7.59 -15.22 -17.83
C MET A 300 6.86 -16.18 -16.90
N ARG A 301 6.70 -17.42 -17.34
CA ARG A 301 6.22 -18.54 -16.53
C ARG A 301 7.05 -19.78 -16.82
N GLU A 302 6.96 -20.76 -15.93
CA GLU A 302 7.50 -22.08 -16.19
C GLU A 302 6.38 -23.00 -16.67
N GLU A 303 6.55 -23.59 -17.85
CA GLU A 303 5.60 -24.55 -18.42
C GLU A 303 6.37 -25.80 -18.85
N ASN A 304 6.01 -26.96 -18.29
CA ASN A 304 6.69 -28.24 -18.54
C ASN A 304 8.22 -28.21 -18.27
N GLY A 305 8.68 -27.41 -17.30
CA GLY A 305 10.10 -27.30 -16.94
C GLY A 305 10.93 -26.39 -17.86
N ALA A 306 10.28 -25.65 -18.77
CA ALA A 306 10.91 -24.68 -19.65
C ALA A 306 10.33 -23.27 -19.46
N PRO A 307 11.14 -22.21 -19.57
CA PRO A 307 10.67 -20.84 -19.45
C PRO A 307 9.88 -20.44 -20.71
N THR A 308 8.63 -20.06 -20.52
CA THR A 308 7.77 -19.47 -21.55
C THR A 308 7.57 -18.00 -21.25
N PHE A 309 7.56 -17.17 -22.29
CA PHE A 309 7.55 -15.72 -22.17
C PHE A 309 6.33 -15.12 -22.83
N GLN A 310 5.82 -14.05 -22.23
CA GLN A 310 4.71 -13.27 -22.74
C GLN A 310 5.24 -12.08 -23.54
N MET A 311 4.91 -12.02 -24.82
CA MET A 311 5.27 -10.96 -25.76
C MET A 311 4.09 -10.01 -25.98
N MET A 312 4.35 -8.71 -25.90
CA MET A 312 3.45 -7.65 -26.35
C MET A 312 4.06 -6.95 -27.57
N TYR A 313 3.42 -7.05 -28.74
CA TYR A 313 3.92 -6.40 -29.97
C TYR A 313 3.53 -4.93 -30.04
N ASP A 314 4.37 -4.13 -30.69
CA ASP A 314 4.11 -2.70 -30.92
C ASP A 314 2.81 -2.50 -31.72
N GLY A 315 2.02 -1.50 -31.32
CA GLY A 315 0.74 -1.20 -31.97
C GLY A 315 -0.38 -2.21 -31.67
N CYS A 316 -0.14 -3.20 -30.81
CA CYS A 316 -1.15 -4.17 -30.40
C CYS A 316 -1.24 -4.27 -28.86
N GLN A 317 -2.46 -4.34 -28.33
CA GLN A 317 -2.70 -4.56 -26.88
C GLN A 317 -2.81 -6.04 -26.51
N LEU A 318 -2.75 -6.94 -27.51
CA LEU A 318 -2.79 -8.37 -27.28
C LEU A 318 -1.39 -8.89 -26.91
N VAL A 319 -1.40 -9.97 -26.13
CA VAL A 319 -0.20 -10.61 -25.62
C VAL A 319 -0.23 -12.11 -25.96
N TRP A 320 0.94 -12.64 -26.30
CA TRP A 320 1.09 -14.03 -26.75
C TRP A 320 2.25 -14.71 -26.02
N TRP A 321 2.15 -16.03 -25.85
CA TRP A 321 3.18 -16.82 -25.16
C TRP A 321 4.06 -17.57 -26.17
N PHE A 322 5.38 -17.44 -26.00
CA PHE A 322 6.39 -18.06 -26.86
C PHE A 322 7.59 -18.58 -26.04
N ASP A 323 8.34 -19.51 -26.61
CA ASP A 323 9.64 -19.93 -26.06
C ASP A 323 10.75 -18.98 -26.54
N LEU A 324 10.66 -17.72 -26.09
CA LEU A 324 11.56 -16.66 -26.57
C LEU A 324 13.03 -16.90 -26.22
N TRP A 325 13.31 -17.69 -25.17
CA TRP A 325 14.69 -18.05 -24.84
C TRP A 325 15.29 -18.96 -25.90
N LYS A 326 14.53 -19.95 -26.36
CA LYS A 326 14.92 -20.77 -27.50
C LYS A 326 15.02 -19.93 -28.78
N ASP A 327 14.05 -19.05 -29.04
CA ASP A 327 14.07 -18.19 -30.22
C ASP A 327 15.30 -17.27 -30.24
N PHE A 328 15.74 -16.77 -29.08
CA PHE A 328 17.00 -16.04 -28.93
C PHE A 328 18.22 -16.90 -29.26
N GLN A 329 18.29 -18.13 -28.73
CA GLN A 329 19.38 -19.06 -29.02
C GLN A 329 19.45 -19.47 -30.50
N GLU A 330 18.31 -19.50 -31.19
CA GLU A 330 18.19 -19.86 -32.60
C GLU A 330 18.28 -18.67 -33.57
N ASN A 331 18.58 -17.46 -33.07
CA ASN A 331 18.59 -16.19 -33.84
C ASN A 331 17.25 -15.86 -34.52
N CYS A 332 16.14 -16.31 -33.94
CA CYS A 332 14.77 -15.90 -34.27
C CYS A 332 14.28 -14.76 -33.37
N LEU A 333 15.10 -14.30 -32.42
CA LEU A 333 14.85 -13.14 -31.56
C LEU A 333 16.11 -12.29 -31.45
N GLU A 334 15.97 -10.97 -31.62
CA GLU A 334 17.06 -10.00 -31.47
C GLU A 334 16.67 -8.90 -30.47
N LEU A 335 17.63 -8.42 -29.68
CA LEU A 335 17.41 -7.27 -28.80
C LEU A 335 17.41 -5.96 -29.60
N ILE A 336 16.52 -5.04 -29.23
CA ILE A 336 16.46 -3.68 -29.79
C ILE A 336 17.03 -2.71 -28.75
N ALA A 337 17.80 -1.72 -29.20
CA ALA A 337 18.25 -0.62 -28.36
C ALA A 337 17.04 0.18 -27.84
N VAL A 338 17.17 0.72 -26.63
CA VAL A 338 16.08 1.45 -25.97
C VAL A 338 16.51 2.90 -25.79
N ASN A 339 15.61 3.80 -26.16
CA ASN A 339 15.80 5.24 -26.03
C ASN A 339 14.91 5.78 -24.91
N ALA A 340 15.09 7.05 -24.54
CA ALA A 340 14.30 7.67 -23.48
C ALA A 340 12.78 7.63 -23.73
N GLU A 341 12.37 7.75 -24.99
CA GLU A 341 10.95 7.71 -25.39
C GLU A 341 10.31 6.34 -25.18
N ASP A 342 11.09 5.26 -25.25
CA ASP A 342 10.59 3.89 -25.05
C ASP A 342 10.25 3.60 -23.58
N ILE A 343 10.85 4.35 -22.64
CA ILE A 343 10.67 4.17 -21.19
C ILE A 343 9.69 5.21 -20.61
N LEU A 344 9.62 6.40 -21.21
CA LEU A 344 8.82 7.50 -20.68
C LEU A 344 7.32 7.15 -20.63
N GLY A 345 6.69 7.37 -19.47
CA GLY A 345 5.27 7.08 -19.24
C GLY A 345 4.96 5.60 -18.97
N LYS A 346 5.94 4.70 -19.10
CA LYS A 346 5.77 3.25 -18.94
C LYS A 346 5.76 2.81 -17.49
N LYS A 347 5.09 1.69 -17.25
CA LYS A 347 5.27 0.92 -16.01
C LYS A 347 6.55 0.12 -16.10
N VAL A 348 7.31 0.08 -15.00
CA VAL A 348 8.60 -0.59 -14.91
C VAL A 348 8.74 -1.36 -13.61
N GLU A 349 9.60 -2.36 -13.58
CA GLU A 349 10.17 -2.88 -12.34
C GLU A 349 11.63 -2.46 -12.25
N HIS A 350 12.02 -1.83 -11.14
CA HIS A 350 13.40 -1.44 -10.87
C HIS A 350 13.98 -2.34 -9.78
N MET A 351 15.11 -2.98 -10.07
CA MET A 351 15.82 -3.85 -9.15
C MET A 351 16.68 -3.05 -8.16
N PHE A 352 16.56 -3.41 -6.89
CA PHE A 352 17.41 -2.95 -5.82
C PHE A 352 18.05 -4.14 -5.12
N ILE A 353 19.27 -3.98 -4.68
CA ILE A 353 19.92 -4.97 -3.81
C ILE A 353 19.65 -4.56 -2.38
N SER A 354 18.96 -5.43 -1.64
CA SER A 354 18.70 -5.24 -0.23
C SER A 354 20.02 -5.14 0.55
N SER A 355 20.20 -4.04 1.27
CA SER A 355 21.37 -3.83 2.13
C SER A 355 21.45 -4.84 3.28
N GLU A 356 20.32 -5.46 3.63
CA GLU A 356 20.24 -6.38 4.77
C GLU A 356 20.74 -7.78 4.46
N ASP A 357 20.47 -8.30 3.27
CA ASP A 357 20.74 -9.70 2.90
C ASP A 357 21.40 -9.86 1.52
N GLY A 358 21.58 -8.76 0.77
CA GLY A 358 22.14 -8.78 -0.58
C GLY A 358 21.19 -9.37 -1.63
N SER A 359 19.92 -9.59 -1.29
CA SER A 359 18.93 -10.14 -2.24
C SER A 359 18.45 -9.08 -3.23
N GLU A 360 18.20 -9.51 -4.46
CA GLU A 360 17.58 -8.70 -5.50
C GLU A 360 16.08 -8.52 -5.19
N CYS A 361 15.63 -7.27 -5.12
CA CYS A 361 14.26 -6.87 -4.86
C CYS A 361 13.77 -6.02 -6.03
N TRP A 362 12.66 -6.41 -6.66
CA TRP A 362 12.08 -5.69 -7.80
C TRP A 362 10.93 -4.81 -7.31
N TRP A 363 11.01 -3.52 -7.60
CA TRP A 363 10.05 -2.51 -7.16
C TRP A 363 9.25 -2.00 -8.35
N PRO A 364 7.91 -2.15 -8.34
CA PRO A 364 7.06 -1.61 -9.39
C PRO A 364 7.04 -0.08 -9.32
N GLY A 365 7.10 0.57 -10.49
CA GLY A 365 7.05 2.01 -10.58
C GLY A 365 6.58 2.49 -11.95
N LYS A 366 6.39 3.80 -12.05
CA LYS A 366 5.97 4.49 -13.27
C LYS A 366 6.92 5.63 -13.57
N VAL A 367 7.43 5.66 -14.79
CA VAL A 367 8.35 6.71 -15.24
C VAL A 367 7.55 7.93 -15.70
N LEU A 368 7.78 9.07 -15.07
CA LEU A 368 6.98 10.28 -15.23
C LEU A 368 7.60 11.28 -16.20
N GLN A 369 8.91 11.51 -16.10
CA GLN A 369 9.61 12.55 -16.87
C GLN A 369 11.04 12.13 -17.19
N TYR A 370 11.59 12.62 -18.30
CA TYR A 370 13.00 12.52 -18.64
C TYR A 370 13.66 13.91 -18.64
N LYS A 371 14.83 14.03 -18.01
CA LYS A 371 15.66 15.24 -17.93
C LYS A 371 16.89 15.08 -18.81
N ASP A 372 16.79 15.51 -20.07
CA ASP A 372 17.84 15.30 -21.07
C ASP A 372 19.21 15.90 -20.73
N SER A 373 19.24 17.01 -19.98
CA SER A 373 20.52 17.64 -19.57
C SER A 373 21.33 16.80 -18.59
N GLU A 374 20.68 15.92 -17.83
CA GLU A 374 21.29 15.13 -16.76
C GLU A 374 21.25 13.62 -17.03
N ASN A 375 20.58 13.20 -18.11
CA ASN A 375 20.26 11.81 -18.42
C ASN A 375 19.58 11.08 -17.25
N LEU A 376 18.65 11.77 -16.59
CA LEU A 376 17.92 11.25 -15.43
C LEU A 376 16.43 11.14 -15.76
N PHE A 377 15.82 10.08 -15.26
CA PHE A 377 14.40 9.84 -15.34
C PHE A 377 13.79 10.02 -13.96
N VAL A 378 12.69 10.75 -13.93
CA VAL A 378 11.83 10.93 -12.79
C VAL A 378 10.89 9.72 -12.73
N ILE A 379 10.94 8.94 -11.66
CA ILE A 379 10.15 7.72 -11.44
C ILE A 379 9.42 7.80 -10.10
N GLU A 380 8.18 7.37 -10.09
CA GLU A 380 7.37 7.18 -8.89
C GLU A 380 7.23 5.67 -8.66
N TYR A 381 7.48 5.19 -7.45
CA TYR A 381 7.24 3.78 -7.11
C TYR A 381 5.81 3.62 -6.58
N GLU A 382 5.19 2.49 -6.91
CA GLU A 382 3.88 2.15 -6.31
C GLU A 382 4.14 1.85 -4.81
N GLU A 383 3.70 2.75 -3.92
CA GLU A 383 3.88 2.60 -2.47
C GLU A 383 2.96 1.52 -1.88
N GLU A 384 3.49 0.76 -0.91
CA GLU A 384 2.66 0.01 0.03
C GLU A 384 1.81 1.03 0.83
N GLU A 385 0.48 0.94 0.79
CA GLU A 385 -0.49 1.90 1.39
C GLU A 385 -0.35 2.15 2.93
N ASP A 386 0.69 1.64 3.57
CA ASP A 386 1.05 1.96 4.97
C ASP A 386 1.99 3.18 5.08
N ASP A 387 2.62 3.61 3.99
CA ASP A 387 3.33 4.89 3.93
C ASP A 387 2.36 6.00 3.50
N ALA A 388 1.43 6.37 4.39
CA ALA A 388 0.47 7.46 4.18
C ALA A 388 1.10 8.87 4.11
N GLU A 389 2.37 8.96 3.71
CA GLU A 389 3.17 10.18 3.64
C GLU A 389 4.00 10.22 2.35
N GLY A 390 3.30 10.40 1.24
CA GLY A 390 3.79 11.01 0.01
C GLY A 390 4.63 10.11 -0.89
N ALA A 391 3.95 9.51 -1.88
CA ALA A 391 4.53 8.92 -3.09
C ALA A 391 5.82 9.64 -3.51
N GLY A 392 6.94 9.06 -3.10
CA GLY A 392 8.25 9.64 -3.37
C GLY A 392 8.49 9.65 -4.88
N VAL A 393 8.77 10.83 -5.43
CA VAL A 393 9.27 10.96 -6.80
C VAL A 393 10.81 10.94 -6.75
N PHE A 394 11.41 10.01 -7.47
CA PHE A 394 12.85 9.75 -7.47
C PHE A 394 13.48 9.99 -8.85
N GLU A 395 14.80 10.18 -8.88
CA GLU A 395 15.54 10.45 -10.12
C GLU A 395 16.66 9.44 -10.32
N TYR A 396 16.63 8.69 -11.42
CA TYR A 396 17.60 7.64 -11.73
C TYR A 396 18.02 7.63 -13.20
N PRO A 397 19.26 7.24 -13.53
CA PRO A 397 19.70 7.03 -14.91
C PRO A 397 19.16 5.70 -15.45
N LEU A 398 17.85 5.61 -15.67
CA LEU A 398 17.14 4.36 -15.97
C LEU A 398 17.63 3.63 -17.23
N LEU A 399 18.23 4.34 -18.20
CA LEU A 399 18.87 3.70 -19.37
C LEU A 399 20.10 2.88 -18.97
N ASP A 400 20.90 3.37 -18.02
CA ASP A 400 22.05 2.64 -17.48
C ASP A 400 21.54 1.42 -16.69
N ASP A 401 20.50 1.60 -15.87
CA ASP A 401 19.89 0.52 -15.07
C ASP A 401 19.28 -0.57 -15.99
N TYR A 402 18.65 -0.18 -17.11
CA TYR A 402 18.12 -1.12 -18.10
C TYR A 402 19.21 -2.00 -18.74
N ALA A 403 20.33 -1.41 -19.14
CA ALA A 403 21.41 -2.18 -19.75
C ALA A 403 22.15 -3.09 -18.77
N ALA A 404 22.16 -2.72 -17.48
CA ALA A 404 22.67 -3.56 -16.42
C ALA A 404 21.73 -4.72 -16.02
N ASN A 405 20.59 -4.87 -16.71
CA ASN A 405 19.51 -5.81 -16.35
C ASN A 405 18.88 -5.54 -14.98
N GLU A 406 18.85 -4.27 -14.56
CA GLU A 406 18.28 -3.81 -13.29
C GLU A 406 16.95 -3.05 -13.48
N LEU A 407 16.49 -2.92 -14.72
CA LEU A 407 15.20 -2.34 -15.06
C LEU A 407 14.47 -3.21 -16.08
N ARG A 408 13.16 -3.42 -15.85
CA ARG A 408 12.24 -4.12 -16.75
C ARG A 408 11.12 -3.19 -17.17
N ILE A 409 10.82 -3.14 -18.46
CA ILE A 409 9.67 -2.39 -19.00
C ILE A 409 8.45 -3.33 -19.04
N LEU A 410 7.35 -2.96 -18.39
CA LEU A 410 6.17 -3.83 -18.27
C LEU A 410 5.06 -3.51 -19.28
N SER A 411 4.75 -2.22 -19.52
CA SER A 411 3.70 -1.81 -20.46
C SER A 411 3.71 -0.33 -20.79
#